data_AF-A0A1I6SFE4-F1
#
_entry.id   AF-A0A1I6SFE4-F1
#
_cell.length_a   1.000
_cell.length_b   1.000
_cell.length_c   1.000
_cell.angle_alpha   90.00
_cell.angle_beta   90.00
_cell.angle_gamma   90.00
#
_symmetry.space_group_name_H-M   'P 1'
#
loop_
_entity.id
_entity.type
_entity.pdbx_description
1 polymer ?
#
loop_
_entity_poly.entity_id
_entity_poly.type
_entity_poly.pdbx_seq_one_letter_code
_entity_poly.pdbx_strand_id
1 'polypeptide(L)'
;MGMKAIFSNRLYKHKIDVNFVMSIDHTLRVFNQAKHFRYQAEVRELRGVKAKNSVSIHQQLKQRYGLNDYYANSAVQEGRALDDTSKNKRLFCQRNTDVQ
;
A
#
# COMPACT_ATOMS: atom_id res chain seq x y z
N MET A 1 11.39 10.34 53.86
CA MET A 1 11.97 10.85 52.61
C MET A 1 11.51 9.96 51.47
N GLY A 2 10.57 10.43 50.64
CA GLY A 2 10.03 9.64 49.52
C GLY A 2 11.00 9.60 48.35
N MET A 3 11.20 8.41 47.78
CA MET A 3 12.05 8.17 46.60
C MET A 3 11.51 8.98 45.41
N LYS A 4 12.28 9.94 44.90
CA LYS A 4 11.94 10.66 43.66
C LYS A 4 12.39 9.81 42.47
N ALA A 5 11.44 9.32 41.67
CA ALA A 5 11.73 8.70 40.39
C ALA A 5 12.24 9.77 39.42
N ILE A 6 13.54 9.71 39.08
CA ILE A 6 14.10 10.56 38.02
C ILE A 6 13.78 9.85 36.69
N PHE A 7 12.76 10.32 35.99
CA PHE A 7 12.55 9.92 34.61
C PHE A 7 13.76 10.39 33.80
N SER A 8 14.48 9.47 33.16
CA SER A 8 15.54 9.86 32.25
C SER A 8 14.89 10.60 31.07
N ASN A 9 15.22 11.88 30.90
CA ASN A 9 14.89 12.59 29.68
C ASN A 9 15.55 11.84 28.53
N ARG A 10 14.76 11.10 27.73
CA ARG A 10 15.24 10.47 26.49
C ARG A 10 15.67 11.58 25.54
N LEU A 11 16.96 11.89 25.56
CA LEU A 11 17.60 12.77 24.59
C LEU A 11 17.87 11.96 23.32
N TYR A 12 16.99 12.10 22.34
CA TYR A 12 17.20 11.54 21.01
C TYR A 12 18.36 12.30 20.33
N LYS A 13 19.57 11.75 20.44
CA LYS A 13 20.81 12.35 19.90
C LYS A 13 20.89 12.34 18.38
N HIS A 14 20.13 11.47 17.72
CA HIS A 14 20.11 11.33 16.26
C HIS A 14 18.73 11.72 15.75
N LYS A 15 18.64 12.92 15.18
CA LYS A 15 17.48 13.33 14.39
C LYS A 15 17.75 12.91 12.95
N ILE A 16 16.79 12.22 12.35
CA ILE A 16 16.82 11.90 10.93
C ILE A 16 16.81 13.22 10.15
N ASP A 17 17.63 13.31 9.11
CA ASP A 17 17.68 14.49 8.25
C ASP A 17 16.29 14.80 7.67
N VAL A 18 15.90 16.07 7.66
CA VAL A 18 14.56 16.48 7.22
C VAL A 18 14.32 16.09 5.77
N ASN A 19 15.33 16.19 4.90
CA ASN A 19 15.18 15.79 3.50
C ASN A 19 14.99 14.28 3.37
N PHE A 20 15.64 13.49 4.24
CA PHE A 20 15.43 12.05 4.29
C PHE A 20 14.01 11.68 4.76
N VAL A 21 13.47 12.39 5.75
CA VAL A 21 12.07 12.21 6.17
C VAL A 21 11.12 12.53 5.01
N MET A 22 11.33 13.65 4.32
CA MET A 22 10.49 14.06 3.19
C MET A 22 10.60 13.09 2.00
N SER A 23 11.78 12.56 1.72
CA SER A 23 11.98 11.60 0.62
C SER A 23 11.31 10.26 0.91
N ILE A 24 11.36 9.79 2.16
CA ILE A 24 10.63 8.59 2.60
C ILE A 24 9.12 8.82 2.48
N ASP A 25 8.60 9.94 3.00
CA ASP A 25 7.17 10.26 2.94
C ASP A 25 6.67 10.28 1.49
N HIS A 26 7.39 10.97 0.61
CA HIS A 26 7.08 10.99 -0.82
C HIS A 26 7.10 9.59 -1.43
N THR A 27 8.14 8.79 -1.15
CA THR A 27 8.27 7.42 -1.66
C THR A 27 7.11 6.54 -1.22
N LEU A 28 6.75 6.59 0.06
CA LEU A 28 5.62 5.84 0.61
C LEU A 28 4.29 6.29 -0.01
N ARG A 29 4.10 7.59 -0.24
CA ARG A 29 2.91 8.13 -0.88
C ARG A 29 2.77 7.63 -2.32
N VAL A 30 3.83 7.73 -3.12
CA VAL A 30 3.84 7.25 -4.51
C VAL A 30 3.59 5.74 -4.55
N PHE A 31 4.24 4.97 -3.69
CA PHE A 31 4.04 3.52 -3.60
C PHE A 31 2.59 3.16 -3.25
N ASN A 32 1.99 3.82 -2.27
CA ASN A 32 0.59 3.59 -1.90
C ASN A 32 -0.38 3.94 -3.05
N GLN A 33 -0.12 5.03 -3.78
CA GLN A 33 -0.92 5.38 -4.96
C GLN A 33 -0.81 4.29 -6.05
N ALA A 34 0.40 3.81 -6.32
CA ALA A 34 0.64 2.74 -7.29
C ALA A 34 -0.09 1.44 -6.92
N LYS A 35 0.00 1.03 -5.65
CA LYS A 35 -0.73 -0.12 -5.09
C LYS A 35 -2.24 -0.01 -5.30
N HIS A 36 -2.82 1.14 -4.96
CA HIS A 36 -4.26 1.38 -5.15
C HIS A 36 -4.67 1.45 -6.61
N PHE A 37 -3.82 2.01 -7.48
CA PHE A 37 -4.09 2.02 -8.92
C PHE A 37 -4.22 0.60 -9.48
N ARG A 38 -3.29 -0.30 -9.14
CA ARG A 38 -3.35 -1.70 -9.58
C ARG A 38 -4.63 -2.40 -9.09
N TYR A 39 -5.00 -2.20 -7.83
CA TYR A 39 -6.27 -2.74 -7.29
C TYR A 39 -7.48 -2.23 -8.08
N GLN A 40 -7.57 -0.93 -8.34
CA GLN A 40 -8.69 -0.34 -9.09
C GLN A 40 -8.71 -0.80 -10.56
N ALA A 41 -7.54 -0.98 -11.18
CA ALA A 41 -7.43 -1.46 -12.54
C ALA A 41 -8.03 -2.87 -12.68
N GLU A 42 -7.69 -3.79 -11.77
CA GLU A 42 -8.27 -5.15 -11.76
C GLU A 42 -9.78 -5.12 -11.53
N VAL A 43 -10.27 -4.31 -10.58
CA VAL A 43 -11.72 -4.19 -10.33
C VAL A 43 -12.47 -3.69 -11.57
N ARG A 44 -11.88 -2.77 -12.34
CA ARG A 44 -12.49 -2.25 -13.58
C ARG A 44 -12.51 -3.29 -14.70
N GLU A 45 -11.42 -4.07 -14.83
CA GLU A 45 -11.35 -5.18 -15.78
C GLU A 45 -12.37 -6.27 -15.45
N LEU A 46 -12.50 -6.66 -14.18
CA LEU A 46 -13.48 -7.66 -13.72
C LEU A 46 -14.93 -7.21 -13.92
N ARG A 47 -15.22 -5.92 -13.80
CA ARG A 47 -16.56 -5.36 -14.04
C ARG A 47 -16.90 -5.18 -15.52
N GLY A 48 -15.97 -5.49 -16.43
CA GLY A 48 -16.16 -5.28 -17.87
C GLY A 48 -16.26 -3.80 -18.29
N VAL A 49 -15.95 -2.87 -17.38
CA VAL A 49 -16.08 -1.41 -17.62
C VAL A 49 -14.99 -0.92 -18.56
N LYS A 50 -13.85 -1.62 -18.62
CA LYS A 50 -12.74 -1.28 -19.50
C LYS A 50 -12.11 -2.53 -20.09
N ALA A 51 -11.80 -2.50 -21.39
CA ALA A 51 -11.05 -3.55 -22.06
C ALA A 51 -9.66 -3.72 -21.41
N LYS A 52 -9.14 -4.95 -21.45
CA LYS A 52 -7.78 -5.25 -21.00
C LYS A 52 -6.80 -4.35 -21.76
N ASN A 53 -5.93 -3.68 -21.02
CA ASN A 53 -4.91 -2.83 -21.63
C ASN A 53 -3.89 -3.69 -22.38
N SER A 54 -3.37 -3.19 -23.50
CA SER A 54 -2.31 -3.85 -24.27
C SER A 54 -0.96 -3.89 -23.53
N VAL A 55 -0.77 -2.96 -22.58
CA VAL A 55 0.43 -2.83 -21.76
C VAL A 55 0.23 -3.51 -20.40
N SER A 56 1.22 -4.24 -19.94
CA SER A 56 1.17 -4.90 -18.62
C SER A 56 0.98 -3.88 -17.48
N ILE A 57 0.27 -4.28 -16.42
CA ILE A 57 0.05 -3.39 -15.27
C ILE A 57 1.36 -2.93 -14.62
N HIS A 58 2.38 -3.80 -14.62
CA HIS A 58 3.72 -3.47 -14.15
C HIS A 58 4.32 -2.30 -14.95
N GLN A 59 4.29 -2.37 -16.28
CA GLN A 59 4.84 -1.33 -17.15
C GLN A 59 4.03 -0.03 -17.06
N GLN A 60 2.71 -0.13 -16.90
CA GLN A 60 1.87 1.04 -16.61
C GLN A 60 2.27 1.73 -15.31
N LEU A 61 2.55 0.98 -14.23
CA LEU A 61 2.99 1.53 -12.95
C LEU A 61 4.36 2.21 -13.06
N LYS A 62 5.32 1.56 -13.72
CA LYS A 62 6.66 2.15 -13.96
C LYS A 62 6.56 3.50 -14.66
N GLN A 63 5.82 3.55 -15.77
CA GLN A 63 5.68 4.76 -16.57
C GLN A 63 4.90 5.85 -15.83
N ARG A 64 3.82 5.49 -15.14
CA ARG A 64 2.92 6.46 -14.49
C ARG A 64 3.51 7.09 -13.24
N TYR A 65 4.24 6.31 -12.45
CA TYR A 65 4.73 6.72 -11.13
C TYR A 65 6.26 6.85 -11.06
N GLY A 66 6.97 6.69 -12.18
CA GLY A 66 8.42 6.76 -12.22
C GLY A 66 9.11 5.68 -11.39
N LEU A 67 8.46 4.52 -11.21
CA LEU A 67 8.98 3.44 -10.37
C LEU A 67 10.05 2.63 -11.11
N ASN A 68 11.05 2.18 -10.35
CA ASN A 68 11.93 1.12 -10.81
C ASN A 68 11.20 -0.25 -10.80
N ASP A 69 11.84 -1.28 -11.38
CA ASP A 69 11.26 -2.62 -11.48
C ASP A 69 10.92 -3.22 -10.12
N TYR A 70 11.76 -2.98 -9.10
CA TYR A 70 11.54 -3.48 -7.75
C TYR A 70 10.22 -2.92 -7.17
N TYR A 71 10.07 -1.60 -7.11
CA TYR A 71 8.88 -0.97 -6.55
C TYR A 71 7.63 -1.24 -7.38
N ALA A 72 7.75 -1.31 -8.71
CA ALA A 72 6.63 -1.67 -9.57
C ALA A 72 6.14 -3.10 -9.28
N ASN A 73 7.05 -4.07 -9.17
CA ASN A 73 6.71 -5.46 -8.82
C ASN A 73 6.08 -5.55 -7.43
N SER A 74 6.66 -4.89 -6.43
CA SER A 74 6.10 -4.85 -5.08
C SER A 74 4.70 -4.25 -5.07
N ALA A 75 4.46 -3.16 -5.80
CA ALA A 75 3.13 -2.55 -5.89
C ALA A 75 2.10 -3.47 -6.58
N VAL A 76 2.51 -4.23 -7.60
CA VAL A 76 1.65 -5.25 -8.24
C VAL A 76 1.29 -6.36 -7.27
N GLN A 77 2.26 -6.87 -6.51
CA GLN A 77 2.06 -7.94 -5.54
C GLN A 77 1.14 -7.49 -4.39
N GLU A 78 1.43 -6.34 -3.79
CA GLU A 78 0.63 -5.76 -2.71
C GLU A 78 -0.80 -5.44 -3.15
N GLY A 79 -0.95 -4.87 -4.35
CA GLY A 79 -2.28 -4.59 -4.88
C GLY A 79 -3.06 -5.88 -5.18
N ARG A 80 -2.41 -7.01 -5.46
CA ARG A 80 -3.05 -8.33 -5.61
C ARG A 80 -3.51 -8.88 -4.26
N ALA A 81 -2.65 -8.81 -3.27
CA ALA A 81 -2.99 -9.22 -1.90
C ALA A 81 -4.19 -8.44 -1.34
N LEU A 82 -4.30 -7.14 -1.67
CA LEU A 82 -5.48 -6.34 -1.32
C LEU A 82 -6.78 -6.85 -1.97
N ASP A 83 -6.72 -7.31 -3.22
CA ASP A 83 -7.89 -7.88 -3.88
C ASP A 83 -8.29 -9.21 -3.28
N ASP A 84 -7.33 -10.10 -3.05
CA ASP A 84 -7.56 -11.39 -2.39
C ASP A 84 -8.16 -11.21 -1.00
N THR A 85 -7.62 -10.28 -0.21
CA THR A 85 -8.16 -9.90 1.10
C THR A 85 -9.58 -9.38 0.99
N SER A 86 -9.87 -8.54 0.00
CA SER A 86 -11.22 -7.99 -0.24
C SER A 86 -12.22 -9.08 -0.63
N LYS A 87 -11.82 -10.05 -1.46
CA LYS A 87 -12.63 -11.21 -1.83
C LYS A 87 -12.90 -12.11 -0.62
N ASN A 88 -11.86 -12.43 0.15
CA ASN A 88 -11.98 -13.27 1.35
C ASN A 88 -12.90 -12.65 2.40
N LYS A 89 -12.80 -11.33 2.64
CA LYS A 89 -13.71 -10.61 3.52
C LYS A 89 -15.17 -10.70 3.06
N ARG A 90 -15.44 -10.56 1.76
CA ARG A 90 -16.80 -10.71 1.20
C ARG A 90 -17.35 -12.12 1.39
N LEU A 91 -16.54 -13.14 1.08
CA LEU A 91 -16.92 -14.55 1.27
C LEU A 91 -17.20 -14.86 2.74
N PHE A 92 -16.39 -14.32 3.66
CA PHE A 92 -16.62 -14.45 5.09
C PHE A 92 -17.96 -13.83 5.49
N CYS A 93 -18.27 -12.61 5.04
CA CYS A 93 -19.56 -11.97 5.33
C CYS A 93 -20.75 -12.78 4.81
N GLN A 94 -20.70 -13.27 3.56
CA GLN A 94 -21.76 -14.07 2.96
C GLN A 94 -22.05 -15.36 3.74
N ARG A 95 -21.00 -16.09 4.14
CA ARG A 95 -21.15 -17.31 4.96
C ARG A 95 -21.78 -17.06 6.33
N ASN A 96 -21.64 -15.86 6.88
CA ASN A 96 -22.22 -15.52 8.18
C ASN A 96 -23.63 -14.94 8.07
N THR A 97 -24.07 -14.51 6.87
CA THR A 97 -25.46 -14.09 6.63
C THR A 97 -26.38 -15.24 6.25
N ASP A 98 -25.85 -16.33 5.68
CA ASP A 98 -26.62 -17.52 5.30
C ASP A 98 -26.95 -18.45 6.50
N VAL A 99 -26.59 -18.04 7.72
CA VAL A 99 -26.77 -18.80 8.98
C VAL A 99 -27.80 -18.13 9.91
N GLN A 100 -28.61 -17.20 9.38
CA GLN A 100 -29.79 -16.62 10.06
C GLN A 100 -31.06 -17.00 9.31
#